data_AF-A0A529QEV6-F1
#
_entry.id   AF-A0A529QEV6-F1
#
_cell.length_a   1.000
_cell.length_b   1.000
_cell.length_c   1.000
_cell.angle_alpha   90.00
_cell.angle_beta   90.00
_cell.angle_gamma   90.00
#
_symmetry.space_group_name_H-M   'P 1'
#
loop_
_entity.id
_entity.type
_entity.pdbx_description
1 polymer ?
#
loop_
_entity_poly.entity_id
_entity_poly.type
_entity_poly.pdbx_seq_one_letter_code
_entity_poly.pdbx_strand_id
1 'polypeptide(L)' 'MISAEANAPFEPAATKAYRALEHMIVTLELAPSSFVTEGALIDRLGLGRTPVREAIQRLAWEG' A
#
# COMPACT_ATOMS: atom_id res chain seq x y z
N MET A 1 16.87 27.61 16.12
CA MET A 1 16.61 26.31 15.46
C MET A 1 15.11 26.10 15.46
N ILE A 2 14.45 26.43 14.35
CA ILE A 2 13.01 26.25 14.18
C ILE A 2 12.87 24.96 13.38
N SER A 3 12.56 23.86 14.06
CA SER A 3 12.25 22.59 13.40
C SER A 3 10.94 22.75 12.64
N ALA A 4 11.03 22.79 11.31
CA ALA A 4 9.89 22.76 10.42
C ALA A 4 9.33 21.33 10.38
N GLU A 5 8.53 20.96 11.38
CA GLU A 5 7.76 19.71 11.32
C GLU A 5 6.32 20.00 10.87
N ALA A 6 5.92 19.23 9.85
CA ALA A 6 4.57 18.92 9.41
C ALA A 6 3.79 19.99 8.60
N ASN A 7 4.12 20.09 7.32
CA ASN A 7 3.07 20.05 6.29
C ASN A 7 3.34 18.87 5.36
N ALA A 8 3.27 17.65 5.90
CA ALA A 8 3.28 16.46 5.06
C ALA A 8 1.99 16.47 4.23
N PRO A 9 2.06 16.38 2.89
CA PRO A 9 0.86 16.40 2.06
C PRO A 9 -0.09 15.29 2.49
N PHE A 10 -1.41 15.60 2.52
CA PHE A 10 -2.44 14.58 2.74
C PHE A 10 -2.35 13.54 1.63
N GLU A 11 -1.86 12.36 1.96
CA GLU A 11 -1.81 11.22 1.04
C GLU A 11 -3.12 10.42 1.17
N PRO A 12 -3.86 10.21 0.07
CA PRO A 12 -5.02 9.33 0.08
C PRO A 12 -4.65 7.93 0.58
N ALA A 13 -5.50 7.32 1.41
CA ALA A 13 -5.25 5.99 1.95
C ALA A 13 -5.00 4.93 0.85
N ALA A 14 -5.62 5.09 -0.32
CA ALA A 14 -5.40 4.24 -1.48
C ALA A 14 -4.00 4.41 -2.08
N THR A 15 -3.48 5.63 -2.14
CA THR A 15 -2.10 5.91 -2.58
C THR A 15 -1.10 5.32 -1.60
N LYS A 16 -1.36 5.44 -0.29
CA LYS A 16 -0.55 4.81 0.76
C LYS A 16 -0.54 3.28 0.62
N ALA A 17 -1.72 2.68 0.43
CA ALA A 17 -1.86 1.24 0.21
C ALA A 17 -1.09 0.77 -1.03
N TYR A 18 -1.20 1.51 -2.14
CA TYR A 18 -0.49 1.23 -3.39
C TYR A 18 1.03 1.18 -3.17
N ARG A 19 1.60 2.23 -2.57
CA ARG A 19 3.05 2.31 -2.33
C ARG A 19 3.54 1.20 -1.40
N ALA A 20 2.78 0.87 -0.38
CA ALA A 20 3.13 -0.20 0.54
C ALA A 20 3.12 -1.57 -0.15
N LEU A 21 2.09 -1.86 -0.96
CA LEU A 21 2.01 -3.10 -1.72
C LEU A 21 3.11 -3.20 -2.79
N GLU A 22 3.35 -2.12 -3.54
CA GLU A 22 4.45 -2.03 -4.51
C GLU A 22 5.79 -2.32 -3.84
N HIS A 23 6.06 -1.67 -2.69
CA HIS A 23 7.26 -1.90 -1.92
C HIS A 23 7.42 -3.37 -1.53
N MET A 24 6.37 -3.98 -0.99
CA MET A 24 6.39 -5.40 -0.59
C MET A 24 6.63 -6.35 -1.77
N ILE A 25 6.17 -6.01 -2.98
CA ILE A 25 6.41 -6.80 -4.19
C ILE A 25 7.87 -6.65 -4.66
N VAL A 26 8.37 -5.42 -4.81
CA VAL A 26 9.73 -5.17 -5.35
C VAL A 26 10.84 -5.61 -4.40
N THR A 27 10.56 -5.64 -3.10
CA THR A 27 11.46 -6.16 -2.06
C THR A 27 11.33 -7.67 -1.84
N LEU A 28 10.39 -8.32 -2.54
CA LEU A 28 10.06 -9.74 -2.39
C LEU A 28 9.56 -10.15 -0.98
N GLU A 29 9.08 -9.19 -0.19
CA GLU A 29 8.30 -9.51 1.02
C GLU A 29 7.00 -10.26 0.68
N LEU A 30 6.43 -9.97 -0.50
CA LEU A 30 5.51 -10.85 -1.18
C LEU A 30 6.28 -11.63 -2.24
N ALA A 31 6.54 -12.91 -1.97
CA ALA A 31 7.27 -13.74 -2.91
C ALA A 31 6.50 -13.87 -4.25
N PRO A 32 7.22 -13.93 -5.39
CA PRO A 32 6.59 -14.20 -6.68
C PRO A 32 5.79 -15.50 -6.62
N SER A 33 4.66 -15.53 -7.32
CA SER A 33 3.73 -16.68 -7.33
C SER A 33 3.14 -17.06 -5.97
N SER A 34 3.36 -16.27 -4.91
CA SER A 34 2.66 -16.45 -3.64
C SER A 34 1.21 -15.99 -3.74
N PHE A 35 0.31 -16.71 -3.08
CA PHE A 35 -1.09 -16.31 -2.95
C PHE A 35 -1.27 -15.48 -1.68
N VAL A 36 -1.86 -14.30 -1.82
CA VAL A 36 -2.21 -13.41 -0.70
C VAL A 36 -3.64 -12.96 -0.84
N THR A 37 -4.40 -12.99 0.26
CA THR A 37 -5.80 -12.53 0.29
C THR A 37 -5.90 -11.03 0.57
N GLU A 38 -6.97 -10.36 0.10
CA GLU A 38 -7.28 -8.97 0.48
C GLU A 38 -7.28 -8.78 2.01
N GLY A 39 -7.86 -9.72 2.76
CA GLY A 39 -7.94 -9.67 4.23
C GLY A 39 -6.56 -9.60 4.90
N ALA A 40 -5.65 -10.48 4.49
CA ALA A 40 -4.27 -10.47 5.00
C ALA A 40 -3.55 -9.13 4.70
N LEU A 41 -3.81 -8.51 3.55
CA LEU A 41 -3.24 -7.21 3.20
C LEU A 41 -3.85 -6.08 4.03
N ILE A 42 -5.16 -6.11 4.27
CA ILE A 42 -5.87 -5.17 5.15
C ILE A 42 -5.26 -5.21 6.54
N ASP A 43 -5.13 -6.42 7.11
CA ASP A 43 -4.58 -6.62 8.44
C ASP A 43 -3.12 -6.16 8.52
N ARG A 44 -2.32 -6.48 7.49
CA ARG A 44 -0.89 -6.10 7.43
C ARG A 44 -0.68 -4.60 7.25
N LEU A 45 -1.51 -3.94 6.45
CA LEU A 45 -1.40 -2.51 6.15
C LEU A 45 -2.08 -1.62 7.20
N GLY A 46 -3.00 -2.19 8.00
CA GLY A 46 -3.82 -1.43 8.95
C GLY A 46 -4.75 -0.42 8.26
N LEU A 47 -5.14 -0.70 7.01
CA LEU A 47 -5.97 0.18 6.18
C LEU A 47 -7.34 -0.47 5.92
N GLY A 48 -8.33 0.35 5.56
CA GLY A 48 -9.67 -0.15 5.25
C GLY A 48 -9.74 -0.96 3.96
N ARG A 49 -10.87 -1.65 3.75
CA ARG A 49 -11.12 -2.49 2.56
C ARG A 49 -11.02 -1.72 1.24
N THR A 50 -11.66 -0.56 1.15
CA THR A 50 -11.71 0.26 -0.07
C THR A 50 -10.32 0.69 -0.56
N PRO A 51 -9.46 1.34 0.25
CA PRO A 51 -8.15 1.77 -0.23
C PRO A 51 -7.24 0.61 -0.61
N VAL A 52 -7.32 -0.53 0.09
CA VAL A 52 -6.54 -1.73 -0.26
C VAL A 52 -7.00 -2.31 -1.60
N ARG A 53 -8.31 -2.40 -1.82
CA ARG A 53 -8.86 -2.90 -3.08
C ARG A 53 -8.53 -1.99 -4.26
N GLU A 54 -8.58 -0.68 -4.09
CA GLU A 54 -8.17 0.28 -5.12
C GLU A 54 -6.68 0.13 -5.47
N ALA A 55 -5.84 -0.02 -4.45
CA ALA A 55 -4.41 -0.26 -4.65
C ALA A 55 -4.11 -1.56 -5.40
N ILE A 56 -4.78 -2.67 -5.04
CA ILE A 56 -4.64 -3.96 -5.74
C ILE A 56 -5.07 -3.84 -7.20
N GLN A 57 -6.24 -3.26 -7.48
CA GLN A 57 -6.72 -3.06 -8.85
C GLN A 57 -5.76 -2.21 -9.67
N ARG A 58 -5.22 -1.15 -9.06
CA ARG A 58 -4.25 -0.28 -9.71
C ARG A 58 -2.96 -1.02 -10.05
N LEU A 59 -2.39 -1.78 -9.11
CA LEU A 59 -1.21 -2.62 -9.38
C LEU A 59 -1.45 -3.65 -10.48
N ALA A 60 -2.65 -4.23 -10.53
CA ALA A 60 -3.03 -5.17 -11.58
C ALA A 60 -3.20 -4.53 -12.97
N TRP A 61 -3.39 -3.21 -13.06
CA TRP A 61 -3.48 -2.49 -14.33
C TRP A 61 -2.15 -1.89 -14.78
N GLU A 62 -1.25 -1.56 -13.84
CA GLU A 62 0.06 -0.98 -14.14
C GLU A 62 1.16 -2.03 -14.40
N GLY A 63 0.97 -3.28 -13.96
CA GLY A 63 1.87 -4.42 -14.22
C GLY A 63 1.60 -5.14 -15.53
#